data_AF-A0A074WVX6-F1
#
_entry.id   AF-A0A074WVX6-F1
#
_cell.length_a   1.000
_cell.length_b   1.000
_cell.length_c   1.000
_cell.angle_alpha   90.00
_cell.angle_beta   90.00
_cell.angle_gamma   90.00
#
_symmetry.space_group_name_H-M   'P 1'
#
loop_
_entity.id
_entity.type
_entity.pdbx_description
1 polymer ?
#
loop_
_entity_poly.entity_id
_entity_poly.type
_entity_poly.pdbx_seq_one_letter_code
_entity_poly.pdbx_strand_id
1 'polypeptide(L)'
;MTTERRRIDEENRQRIAAMSPEEIEEEQRELLSSLDPSLIQRLLGRATIEEGGTEQETKARPDIAKPRKTVKFAEVEDEPAGAEANGTSLKQHKHDHDHSGHEAAAEVALPTDSTIHFPRPPQPPSLDPSDPNFLEDLHEKYFPDLPADPEKLEWMTSTPKNAYSASQTSLDPKDIRFAFTGALIPPSLAAEIPVTMGLHHHGDAPDAAGYTIPELAMLARSSVPAQRCVAFQTLGRVLYRLGKGEFGDPGEEGQGTIGAKHTLGELARGLWFEVKKESVLEICLAESEGRGAAGGRHMGAKSYATEAVWLWQQGGGRRWKAE
;
A
#
# COMPACT_ATOMS: atom_id res chain seq x y z
N MET A 1 -8.88 29.72 16.28
CA MET A 1 -7.68 29.53 15.41
C MET A 1 -8.02 29.24 13.94
N THR A 2 -9.21 28.74 13.59
CA THR A 2 -9.60 28.42 12.19
C THR A 2 -10.03 29.63 11.36
N THR A 3 -10.57 30.68 11.99
CA THR A 3 -11.00 31.93 11.33
C THR A 3 -9.82 32.76 10.85
N GLU A 4 -8.81 32.92 11.70
CA GLU A 4 -7.58 33.67 11.38
C GLU A 4 -6.84 33.03 10.20
N ARG A 5 -6.69 31.70 10.22
CA ARG A 5 -6.04 30.97 9.14
C ARG A 5 -6.75 31.14 7.79
N ARG A 6 -8.09 31.11 7.78
CA ARG A 6 -8.87 31.36 6.55
C ARG A 6 -8.68 32.79 6.05
N ARG A 7 -8.63 33.76 6.96
CA ARG A 7 -8.37 35.16 6.62
C ARG A 7 -6.99 35.32 5.96
N ILE A 8 -5.97 34.68 6.51
CA ILE A 8 -4.60 34.68 5.96
C ILE A 8 -4.56 34.01 4.59
N ASP A 9 -5.21 32.85 4.40
CA ASP A 9 -5.26 32.16 3.11
C ASP A 9 -5.96 33.01 2.03
N GLU A 10 -7.05 33.70 2.38
CA GLU A 10 -7.78 34.60 1.49
C GLU A 10 -6.94 35.82 1.10
N GLU A 11 -6.29 36.46 2.07
CA GLU A 11 -5.40 37.61 1.87
C GLU A 11 -4.21 37.23 0.97
N ASN A 12 -3.59 36.07 1.22
CA ASN A 12 -2.50 35.56 0.38
C ASN A 12 -2.95 35.32 -1.08
N ARG A 13 -4.14 34.74 -1.29
CA ARG A 13 -4.68 34.52 -2.65
C ARG A 13 -4.98 35.83 -3.36
N GLN A 14 -5.58 36.79 -2.66
CA GLN A 14 -5.86 38.11 -3.21
C GLN A 14 -4.57 38.84 -3.57
N ARG A 15 -3.54 38.74 -2.73
CA ARG A 15 -2.23 39.34 -2.98
C ARG A 15 -1.56 38.75 -4.22
N ILE A 16 -1.54 37.42 -4.36
CA ILE A 16 -0.99 36.75 -5.55
C ILE A 16 -1.80 37.08 -6.81
N ALA A 17 -3.13 37.19 -6.71
CA ALA A 17 -3.98 37.56 -7.84
C ALA A 17 -3.83 39.03 -8.27
N ALA A 18 -3.43 39.91 -7.34
CA ALA A 18 -3.19 41.33 -7.60
C ALA A 18 -1.76 41.63 -8.10
N MET A 19 -0.81 40.71 -7.89
CA MET A 19 0.57 40.87 -8.38
C MET A 19 0.63 40.75 -9.90
N SER A 20 1.52 41.54 -10.50
CA SER A 20 1.82 41.40 -11.93
C SER A 20 2.64 40.13 -12.21
N PRO A 21 2.64 39.62 -13.45
CA PRO A 21 3.45 38.45 -13.83
C PRO A 21 4.94 38.69 -13.59
N GLU A 22 5.40 39.92 -13.84
CA GLU A 22 6.80 40.33 -13.68
C GLU A 22 7.22 40.33 -12.20
N GLU A 23 6.34 40.81 -11.32
CA GLU A 23 6.54 40.81 -9.87
C GLU A 23 6.57 39.38 -9.31
N ILE A 24 5.72 38.48 -9.84
CA ILE A 24 5.75 37.06 -9.48
C ILE A 24 7.09 36.41 -9.88
N GLU A 25 7.64 36.72 -11.06
CA GLU A 25 8.92 36.19 -11.51
C GLU A 25 10.13 36.74 -10.73
N GLU A 26 10.06 37.99 -10.28
CA GLU A 26 11.09 38.59 -9.41
C GLU A 26 11.09 37.94 -8.02
N GLU A 27 9.93 37.83 -7.38
CA GLU A 27 9.77 37.17 -6.08
C GLU A 27 10.16 35.68 -6.15
N GLN A 28 9.83 34.99 -7.25
CA GLN A 28 10.31 33.61 -7.46
C GLN A 28 11.83 33.53 -7.54
N ARG A 29 12.49 34.48 -8.21
CA ARG A 29 13.96 34.53 -8.28
C ARG A 29 14.59 34.81 -6.93
N GLU A 30 14.01 35.72 -6.16
CA GLU A 30 14.48 36.01 -4.80
C GLU A 30 14.34 34.78 -3.89
N LEU A 31 13.20 34.09 -3.94
CA LEU A 31 12.98 32.84 -3.19
C LEU A 31 13.95 31.72 -3.61
N LEU A 32 14.18 31.55 -4.91
CA LEU A 32 15.14 30.56 -5.43
C LEU A 32 16.58 30.89 -5.02
N SER A 33 16.92 32.18 -4.86
CA SER A 33 18.25 32.61 -4.42
C SER A 33 18.47 32.51 -2.92
N SER A 34 17.40 32.63 -2.12
CA SER A 34 17.46 32.66 -0.65
C SER A 34 17.30 31.28 0.00
N LEU A 35 16.60 30.35 -0.65
CA LEU A 35 16.37 29.00 -0.16
C LEU A 35 17.55 28.05 -0.49
N ASP A 36 17.77 27.06 0.37
CA ASP A 36 18.80 26.04 0.17
C ASP A 36 18.52 25.23 -1.12
N PRO A 37 19.47 25.15 -2.07
CA PRO A 37 19.30 24.40 -3.32
C PRO A 37 18.88 22.93 -3.11
N SER A 38 19.29 22.27 -2.04
CA SER A 38 18.91 20.89 -1.71
C SER A 38 17.46 20.76 -1.23
N LEU A 39 16.90 21.82 -0.65
CA LEU A 39 15.50 21.88 -0.23
C LEU A 39 14.62 22.18 -1.44
N ILE A 40 15.07 23.10 -2.29
CA ILE A 40 14.45 23.38 -3.60
C ILE A 40 14.44 22.10 -4.45
N GLN A 41 15.55 21.38 -4.55
CA GLN A 41 15.65 20.14 -5.31
C GLN A 41 14.76 19.02 -4.75
N ARG A 42 14.58 18.94 -3.43
CA ARG A 42 13.63 17.99 -2.84
C ARG A 42 12.17 18.37 -3.09
N LEU A 43 11.84 19.66 -3.04
CA LEU A 43 10.50 20.16 -3.34
C LEU A 43 10.17 20.01 -4.84
N LEU A 44 11.13 20.33 -5.71
CA LEU A 44 11.01 20.15 -7.16
C LEU A 44 11.07 18.68 -7.57
N GLY A 45 11.88 17.85 -6.92
CA GLY A 45 11.94 16.40 -7.17
C GLY A 45 10.70 15.67 -6.68
N ARG A 46 10.09 16.15 -5.60
CA ARG A 46 8.73 15.73 -5.23
C ARG A 46 7.70 16.12 -6.31
N ALA A 47 7.88 17.27 -6.95
CA ALA A 47 7.02 17.75 -8.04
C ALA A 47 7.34 17.13 -9.43
N THR A 48 8.55 16.62 -9.63
CA THR A 48 9.08 16.03 -10.88
C THR A 48 9.32 14.56 -10.63
N ILE A 49 8.26 13.77 -10.73
CA ILE A 49 8.27 12.36 -10.32
C ILE A 49 8.74 11.52 -11.51
N GLU A 50 10.05 11.42 -11.64
CA GLU A 50 10.75 10.26 -12.19
C GLU A 50 11.90 9.96 -11.20
N GLU A 51 12.13 8.67 -10.95
CA GLU A 51 13.06 8.07 -9.98
C GLU A 51 12.71 8.08 -8.48
N GLY A 52 12.46 6.87 -7.98
CA GLY A 52 12.53 6.54 -6.57
C GLY A 52 13.95 6.66 -6.06
N GLY A 53 14.16 7.56 -5.11
CA GLY A 53 15.36 7.60 -4.29
C GLY A 53 15.33 6.46 -3.27
N THR A 54 16.09 5.41 -3.58
CA THR A 54 16.61 4.44 -2.61
C THR A 54 17.14 5.17 -1.38
N GLU A 55 16.86 4.63 -0.19
CA GLU A 55 17.54 5.00 1.04
C GLU A 55 19.05 4.76 0.87
N GLN A 56 19.79 5.78 0.43
CA GLN A 56 21.25 5.75 0.46
C GLN A 56 21.73 6.43 1.74
N GLU A 57 22.42 5.61 2.54
CA GLU A 57 23.15 5.94 3.75
C GLU A 57 23.87 7.29 3.66
N THR A 58 23.58 8.17 4.60
CA THR A 58 24.39 9.36 4.84
C THR A 58 25.63 8.96 5.62
N LYS A 59 26.77 8.81 4.93
CA LYS A 59 28.09 8.85 5.57
C LYS A 59 28.60 10.29 5.67
N ALA A 60 29.00 10.62 6.90
CA ALA A 60 29.95 11.65 7.33
C ALA A 60 29.50 13.13 7.36
N ARG A 61 29.23 13.62 8.58
CA ARG A 61 29.84 14.85 9.13
C ARG A 61 30.03 14.73 10.66
N PRO A 62 31.02 15.43 11.25
CA PRO A 62 31.69 15.02 12.49
C PRO A 62 30.97 15.46 13.77
N ASP A 63 31.37 14.77 14.84
CA ASP A 63 30.90 14.87 16.22
C ASP A 63 30.72 16.28 16.77
N ILE A 64 29.52 16.57 17.26
CA ILE A 64 29.31 17.45 18.41
C ILE A 64 28.43 16.70 19.41
N ALA A 65 29.08 16.20 20.46
CA ALA A 65 28.47 15.47 21.56
C ALA A 65 27.51 16.37 22.36
N LYS A 66 26.24 15.93 22.47
CA LYS A 66 25.33 16.30 23.58
C LYS A 66 24.54 15.06 24.03
N PRO A 67 24.30 14.90 25.34
CA PRO A 67 23.91 13.63 25.93
C PRO A 67 22.46 13.28 25.60
N ARG A 68 22.23 12.05 25.13
CA ARG A 68 20.89 11.47 24.97
C ARG A 68 20.31 11.14 26.35
N LYS A 69 19.17 11.74 26.71
CA LYS A 69 18.31 11.24 27.78
C LYS A 69 17.67 9.94 27.30
N THR A 70 18.20 8.81 27.74
CA THR A 70 17.51 7.52 27.66
C THR A 70 16.38 7.50 28.68
N VAL A 71 15.15 7.32 28.22
CA VAL A 71 14.02 6.95 29.07
C VAL A 71 14.21 5.49 29.43
N LYS A 72 14.62 5.22 30.67
CA LYS A 72 14.59 3.88 31.25
C LYS A 72 13.14 3.57 31.62
N PHE A 73 12.57 2.55 31.01
CA PHE A 73 11.34 1.96 31.51
C PHE A 73 11.67 1.28 32.84
N ALA A 74 11.02 1.74 33.91
CA ALA A 74 11.05 1.08 35.20
C ALA A 74 10.28 -0.23 35.06
N GLU A 75 11.00 -1.33 35.22
CA GLU A 75 10.46 -2.65 35.48
C GLU A 75 9.67 -2.57 36.79
N VAL A 76 8.40 -2.95 36.73
CA VAL A 76 7.54 -3.01 37.92
C VAL A 76 8.00 -4.22 38.73
N GLU A 77 8.61 -3.94 39.87
CA GLU A 77 8.89 -4.92 40.92
C GLU A 77 7.56 -5.39 41.50
N ASP A 78 7.12 -6.59 41.11
CA ASP A 78 6.16 -7.37 41.91
C ASP A 78 6.93 -8.11 43.01
N GLU A 79 6.90 -7.55 44.21
CA GLU A 79 7.29 -8.23 45.45
C GLU A 79 6.30 -9.36 45.77
N PRO A 80 6.74 -10.62 45.91
CA PRO A 80 5.88 -11.72 46.34
C PRO A 80 5.90 -11.85 47.87
N ALA A 81 4.72 -11.87 48.48
CA ALA A 81 4.55 -12.24 49.87
C ALA A 81 4.79 -13.75 50.09
N GLY A 82 5.94 -14.08 50.69
CA GLY A 82 6.07 -14.97 51.85
C GLY A 82 5.64 -16.45 51.79
N ALA A 83 6.66 -17.33 51.79
CA ALA A 83 6.84 -18.57 52.60
C ALA A 83 5.85 -19.76 52.40
N GLU A 84 6.27 -21.03 52.24
CA GLU A 84 7.38 -21.76 52.87
C GLU A 84 8.03 -22.86 51.97
N ALA A 85 9.31 -23.10 52.28
CA ALA A 85 10.24 -24.24 52.07
C ALA A 85 9.71 -25.55 51.43
N ASN A 86 10.49 -26.33 50.65
CA ASN A 86 11.86 -26.78 50.95
C ASN A 86 12.52 -27.50 49.74
N GLY A 87 13.85 -27.29 49.57
CA GLY A 87 14.89 -28.15 48.93
C GLY A 87 14.66 -28.77 47.53
N THR A 88 15.56 -28.73 46.54
CA THR A 88 17.04 -28.69 46.54
C THR A 88 17.56 -28.50 45.09
N SER A 89 18.62 -27.69 44.91
CA SER A 89 19.82 -27.83 44.03
C SER A 89 19.76 -28.70 42.75
N LEU A 90 20.38 -28.40 41.59
CA LEU A 90 21.61 -27.67 41.25
C LEU A 90 21.66 -27.50 39.69
N LYS A 91 22.35 -26.43 39.25
CA LYS A 91 23.02 -26.11 37.95
C LYS A 91 23.40 -27.32 37.06
N GLN A 92 23.67 -27.28 35.74
CA GLN A 92 24.10 -26.28 34.73
C GLN A 92 24.20 -27.07 33.40
N HIS A 93 23.90 -26.49 32.23
CA HIS A 93 24.82 -26.31 31.09
C HIS A 93 24.11 -26.06 29.75
N LYS A 94 24.78 -25.19 28.99
CA LYS A 94 24.51 -24.60 27.69
C LYS A 94 25.06 -25.49 26.58
N HIS A 95 24.38 -25.64 25.44
CA HIS A 95 25.04 -25.76 24.14
C HIS A 95 24.11 -25.48 22.94
N ASP A 96 24.64 -24.67 22.02
CA ASP A 96 24.13 -24.30 20.70
C ASP A 96 23.96 -25.49 19.76
N HIS A 97 22.90 -25.49 18.92
CA HIS A 97 23.00 -26.04 17.57
C HIS A 97 22.06 -25.40 16.53
N ASP A 98 22.64 -25.38 15.33
CA ASP A 98 22.26 -24.78 14.07
C ASP A 98 21.01 -25.42 13.45
N HIS A 99 20.26 -24.65 12.66
CA HIS A 99 19.02 -25.07 12.01
C HIS A 99 19.30 -25.81 10.69
N SER A 100 18.98 -27.11 10.63
CA SER A 100 18.74 -27.79 9.36
C SER A 100 17.64 -28.85 9.50
N GLY A 101 16.55 -28.69 8.73
CA GLY A 101 15.58 -29.75 8.40
C GLY A 101 14.50 -30.03 9.44
N HIS A 102 13.29 -29.48 9.25
CA HIS A 102 12.10 -29.98 9.93
C HIS A 102 11.63 -31.27 9.24
N GLU A 103 12.18 -32.41 9.67
CA GLU A 103 11.52 -33.71 9.49
C GLU A 103 10.40 -33.82 10.53
N ALA A 104 9.18 -34.04 10.04
CA ALA A 104 7.99 -34.21 10.84
C ALA A 104 8.14 -35.42 11.78
N ALA A 105 7.83 -35.18 13.06
CA ALA A 105 7.51 -36.18 14.08
C ALA A 105 8.45 -37.39 14.13
N ALA A 106 9.63 -37.19 14.72
CA ALA A 106 10.46 -38.27 15.23
C ALA A 106 9.61 -39.24 16.07
N GLU A 107 9.68 -40.50 15.67
CA GLU A 107 9.16 -41.66 16.36
C GLU A 107 9.49 -41.59 17.85
N VAL A 108 8.47 -41.68 18.71
CA VAL A 108 8.67 -42.04 20.12
C VAL A 108 9.07 -43.52 20.12
N ALA A 109 10.38 -43.78 20.03
CA ALA A 109 10.95 -45.11 20.16
C ALA A 109 10.78 -45.58 21.62
N LEU A 110 9.67 -46.25 21.91
CA LEU A 110 9.52 -47.05 23.12
C LEU A 110 10.41 -48.30 22.99
N PRO A 111 11.06 -48.76 24.08
CA PRO A 111 11.97 -49.90 24.04
C PRO A 111 11.23 -51.16 23.55
N THR A 112 11.70 -51.70 22.43
CA THR A 112 11.17 -52.91 21.80
C THR A 112 11.71 -54.15 22.49
N ASP A 113 11.17 -54.48 23.65
CA ASP A 113 11.29 -55.83 24.22
C ASP A 113 9.89 -56.34 24.56
N SER A 114 9.18 -56.87 23.56
CA SER A 114 8.27 -58.00 23.70
C SER A 114 7.53 -58.29 22.40
N THR A 115 7.40 -59.59 22.14
CA THR A 115 6.76 -60.33 21.05
C THR A 115 5.25 -60.05 20.87
N ILE A 116 4.84 -58.78 20.82
CA ILE A 116 3.44 -58.40 20.54
C ILE A 116 3.42 -57.47 19.33
N HIS A 117 3.22 -58.06 18.15
CA HIS A 117 2.99 -57.32 16.92
C HIS A 117 1.53 -56.84 16.89
N PHE A 118 1.29 -55.60 17.31
CA PHE A 118 -0.02 -54.97 17.11
C PHE A 118 -0.19 -54.66 15.62
N PRO A 119 -1.22 -55.20 14.94
CA PRO A 119 -1.47 -54.84 13.54
C PRO A 119 -1.74 -53.35 13.46
N ARG A 120 -0.87 -52.61 12.76
CA ARG A 120 -1.14 -51.21 12.43
C ARG A 120 -2.38 -51.19 11.53
N PRO A 121 -3.42 -50.41 11.87
CA PRO A 121 -4.54 -50.23 10.97
C PRO A 121 -4.03 -49.72 9.61
N PRO A 122 -4.65 -50.14 8.50
CA PRO A 122 -4.23 -49.72 7.17
C PRO A 122 -4.23 -48.20 7.11
N GLN A 123 -3.06 -47.61 6.91
CA GLN A 123 -2.92 -46.17 6.77
C GLN A 123 -3.44 -45.80 5.38
N PRO A 124 -4.45 -44.92 5.27
CA PRO A 124 -4.88 -44.40 3.97
C PRO A 124 -3.75 -43.63 3.29
N PRO A 125 -3.82 -43.43 1.95
CA PRO A 125 -2.75 -42.83 1.16
C PRO A 125 -2.20 -41.54 1.76
N SER A 126 -0.91 -41.28 1.53
CA SER A 126 -0.27 -40.05 1.98
C SER A 126 -1.03 -38.85 1.42
N LEU A 127 -1.41 -37.91 2.28
CA LEU A 127 -2.01 -36.66 1.81
C LEU A 127 -0.93 -35.84 1.13
N ASP A 128 -1.21 -35.39 -0.08
CA ASP A 128 -0.38 -34.43 -0.80
C ASP A 128 -0.98 -33.03 -0.60
N PRO A 129 -0.27 -32.09 0.08
CA PRO A 129 -0.73 -30.71 0.24
C PRO A 129 -0.98 -29.95 -1.07
N SER A 130 -0.50 -30.47 -2.21
CA SER A 130 -0.70 -29.88 -3.53
C SER A 130 -1.86 -30.49 -4.33
N ASP A 131 -2.57 -31.48 -3.78
CA ASP A 131 -3.75 -32.08 -4.43
C ASP A 131 -4.94 -31.09 -4.40
N PRO A 132 -5.62 -30.82 -5.54
CA PRO A 132 -6.83 -30.02 -5.55
C PRO A 132 -7.96 -30.54 -4.64
N ASN A 133 -7.99 -31.85 -4.36
CA ASN A 133 -8.97 -32.47 -3.47
C ASN A 133 -8.45 -32.64 -2.03
N PHE A 134 -7.31 -32.03 -1.69
CA PHE A 134 -6.66 -32.19 -0.38
C PHE A 134 -7.61 -32.01 0.81
N LEU A 135 -8.51 -31.03 0.78
CA LEU A 135 -9.46 -30.79 1.88
C LEU A 135 -10.50 -31.91 2.02
N GLU A 136 -10.95 -32.48 0.90
CA GLU A 136 -11.87 -33.62 0.88
C GLU A 136 -11.16 -34.87 1.40
N ASP A 137 -9.97 -35.15 0.89
CA ASP A 137 -9.13 -36.29 1.31
C ASP A 137 -8.70 -36.20 2.78
N LEU A 138 -8.42 -34.98 3.27
CA LEU A 138 -8.08 -34.72 4.68
C LEU A 138 -9.27 -35.01 5.59
N HIS A 139 -10.47 -34.59 5.18
CA HIS A 139 -11.69 -34.83 5.92
C HIS A 139 -12.03 -36.32 5.96
N GLU A 140 -11.97 -37.02 4.81
CA GLU A 140 -12.18 -38.46 4.73
C GLU A 140 -11.18 -39.26 5.57
N LYS A 141 -9.92 -38.81 5.64
CA LYS A 141 -8.86 -39.53 6.35
C LYS A 141 -8.86 -39.34 7.86
N TYR A 142 -9.02 -38.11 8.33
CA TYR A 142 -8.84 -37.78 9.76
C TYR A 142 -10.13 -37.46 10.49
N PHE A 143 -11.20 -37.12 9.76
CA PHE A 143 -12.46 -36.66 10.33
C PHE A 143 -13.70 -37.31 9.68
N PRO A 144 -13.72 -38.62 9.37
CA PRO A 144 -14.83 -39.24 8.61
C PRO A 144 -16.18 -39.19 9.31
N ASP A 145 -16.19 -39.14 10.66
CA ASP A 145 -17.40 -39.07 11.47
C ASP A 145 -17.87 -37.62 11.73
N LEU A 146 -17.07 -36.62 11.32
CA LEU A 146 -17.42 -35.21 11.48
C LEU A 146 -18.31 -34.77 10.30
N PRO A 147 -19.39 -34.00 10.54
CA PRO A 147 -20.15 -33.41 9.46
C PRO A 147 -19.28 -32.44 8.66
N ALA A 148 -19.24 -32.60 7.33
CA ALA A 148 -18.58 -31.66 6.46
C ALA A 148 -19.35 -30.32 6.48
N ASP A 149 -18.71 -29.26 6.98
CA ASP A 149 -19.24 -27.89 6.97
C ASP A 149 -18.51 -27.09 5.87
N PRO A 150 -18.92 -27.17 4.58
CA PRO A 150 -18.22 -26.52 3.48
C PRO A 150 -18.09 -25.01 3.69
N GLU A 151 -19.11 -24.35 4.24
CA GLU A 151 -19.08 -22.90 4.54
C GLU A 151 -17.95 -22.51 5.52
N LYS A 152 -17.58 -23.40 6.46
CA LYS A 152 -16.45 -23.17 7.36
C LYS A 152 -15.10 -23.49 6.74
N LEU A 153 -15.08 -24.20 5.62
CA LEU A 153 -13.86 -24.56 4.88
C LEU A 153 -13.59 -23.59 3.73
N GLU A 154 -14.57 -22.77 3.33
CA GLU A 154 -14.44 -21.80 2.23
C GLU A 154 -13.26 -20.83 2.40
N TRP A 155 -12.87 -20.47 3.63
CA TRP A 155 -11.70 -19.62 3.87
C TRP A 155 -10.36 -20.32 3.62
N MET A 156 -10.33 -21.66 3.56
CA MET A 156 -9.14 -22.47 3.23
C MET A 156 -9.05 -22.79 1.74
N THR A 157 -10.13 -22.60 1.00
CA THR A 157 -10.14 -22.76 -0.45
C THR A 157 -9.53 -21.51 -1.08
N SER A 158 -8.69 -21.68 -2.11
CA SER A 158 -8.18 -20.54 -2.87
C SER A 158 -9.34 -19.69 -3.38
N THR A 159 -9.36 -18.40 -3.04
CA THR A 159 -10.39 -17.46 -3.46
C THR A 159 -10.59 -17.51 -4.99
N PRO A 160 -11.84 -17.34 -5.47
CA PRO A 160 -12.14 -17.53 -6.88
C PRO A 160 -11.31 -16.57 -7.73
N LYS A 161 -10.70 -17.13 -8.79
CA LYS A 161 -9.99 -16.47 -9.91
C LYS A 161 -9.99 -14.94 -9.80
N ASN A 162 -8.92 -14.39 -9.23
CA ASN A 162 -8.67 -12.95 -9.15
C ASN A 162 -8.99 -12.29 -10.51
N ALA A 163 -9.79 -11.22 -10.51
CA ALA A 163 -10.10 -10.41 -11.71
C ALA A 163 -8.87 -9.72 -12.34
N TYR A 164 -7.71 -9.92 -11.73
CA TYR A 164 -6.41 -9.39 -12.14
C TYR A 164 -5.37 -10.52 -12.22
N SER A 165 -5.58 -11.47 -13.13
CA SER A 165 -4.69 -12.61 -13.36
C SER A 165 -3.91 -12.49 -14.66
N ALA A 166 -2.70 -13.05 -14.71
CA ALA A 166 -1.84 -13.08 -15.91
C ALA A 166 -2.50 -13.79 -17.11
N SER A 167 -3.45 -14.70 -16.88
CA SER A 167 -4.19 -15.39 -17.94
C SER A 167 -5.31 -14.56 -18.58
N GLN A 168 -5.59 -13.37 -18.04
CA GLN A 168 -6.72 -12.55 -18.48
C GLN A 168 -6.34 -11.69 -19.70
N THR A 169 -7.15 -11.78 -20.75
CA THR A 169 -6.90 -11.10 -22.03
C THR A 169 -7.53 -9.72 -22.13
N SER A 170 -8.47 -9.37 -21.24
CA SER A 170 -9.15 -8.09 -21.20
C SER A 170 -9.38 -7.65 -19.75
N LEU A 171 -9.04 -6.42 -19.44
CA LEU A 171 -9.20 -5.83 -18.10
C LEU A 171 -10.18 -4.66 -18.19
N ASP A 172 -11.11 -4.59 -17.24
CA ASP A 172 -11.93 -3.39 -17.10
C ASP A 172 -11.09 -2.25 -16.52
N PRO A 173 -11.33 -0.98 -16.90
CA PRO A 173 -10.59 0.16 -16.37
C PRO A 173 -10.60 0.29 -14.84
N LYS A 174 -11.68 -0.17 -14.19
CA LYS A 174 -11.83 -0.20 -12.73
C LYS A 174 -10.84 -1.15 -12.04
N ASP A 175 -10.38 -2.19 -12.74
CA ASP A 175 -9.53 -3.25 -12.19
C ASP A 175 -8.04 -2.94 -12.40
N ILE A 176 -7.72 -1.85 -13.10
CA ILE A 176 -6.35 -1.46 -13.42
C ILE A 176 -5.62 -0.99 -12.17
N ARG A 177 -4.47 -1.61 -11.93
CA ARG A 177 -3.66 -1.41 -10.73
C ARG A 177 -2.52 -0.46 -10.98
N PHE A 178 -2.28 0.40 -10.00
CA PHE A 178 -1.21 1.39 -10.01
C PHE A 178 -0.25 1.18 -8.84
N ALA A 179 1.04 1.33 -9.12
CA ALA A 179 2.05 1.48 -8.08
C ALA A 179 1.88 2.82 -7.35
N PHE A 180 2.52 2.98 -6.19
CA PHE A 180 2.58 4.29 -5.52
C PHE A 180 3.17 5.39 -6.40
N THR A 181 3.97 5.06 -7.41
CA THR A 181 4.53 6.00 -8.40
C THR A 181 3.52 6.46 -9.44
N GLY A 182 2.29 5.92 -9.42
CA GLY A 182 1.29 6.11 -10.46
C GLY A 182 1.57 5.31 -11.73
N ALA A 183 2.56 4.40 -11.74
CA ALA A 183 2.82 3.50 -12.86
C ALA A 183 1.77 2.40 -12.93
N LEU A 184 1.36 2.03 -14.14
CA LEU A 184 0.49 0.87 -14.36
C LEU A 184 1.26 -0.41 -14.05
N ILE A 185 0.64 -1.32 -13.29
CA ILE A 185 1.20 -2.64 -12.97
C ILE A 185 0.38 -3.68 -13.75
N PRO A 186 0.92 -4.32 -14.80
CA PRO A 186 0.20 -5.36 -15.52
C PRO A 186 -0.01 -6.62 -14.66
N PRO A 187 -1.01 -7.48 -14.95
CA PRO A 187 -1.31 -8.65 -14.13
C PRO A 187 -0.14 -9.62 -13.93
N SER A 188 0.74 -9.78 -14.92
CA SER A 188 1.95 -10.61 -14.80
C SER A 188 2.90 -10.07 -13.72
N LEU A 189 3.14 -8.76 -13.71
CA LEU A 189 4.01 -8.12 -12.73
C LEU A 189 3.35 -8.03 -11.36
N ALA A 190 2.02 -7.84 -11.31
CA ALA A 190 1.27 -7.74 -10.05
C ALA A 190 1.41 -8.99 -9.17
N ALA A 191 1.51 -10.17 -9.79
CA ALA A 191 1.68 -11.44 -9.08
C ALA A 191 3.13 -11.70 -8.60
N GLU A 192 4.11 -11.00 -9.18
CA GLU A 192 5.54 -11.19 -8.86
C GLU A 192 6.05 -10.23 -7.77
N ILE A 193 5.38 -9.09 -7.58
CA ILE A 193 5.80 -8.07 -6.62
C ILE A 193 5.68 -8.63 -5.20
N PRO A 194 6.74 -8.58 -4.36
CA PRO A 194 6.68 -9.05 -3.00
C PRO A 194 5.68 -8.27 -2.13
N VAL A 195 4.96 -8.98 -1.25
CA VAL A 195 4.03 -8.39 -0.28
C VAL A 195 4.69 -7.36 0.64
N THR A 196 5.99 -7.48 0.88
CA THR A 196 6.80 -6.55 1.69
C THR A 196 6.87 -5.14 1.12
N MET A 197 6.50 -4.94 -0.16
CA MET A 197 6.43 -3.63 -0.79
C MET A 197 5.19 -2.81 -0.38
N GLY A 198 4.27 -3.38 0.39
CA GLY A 198 3.09 -2.68 0.90
C GLY A 198 2.05 -2.33 -0.17
N LEU A 199 2.14 -2.95 -1.35
CA LEU A 199 1.23 -2.74 -2.47
C LEU A 199 0.00 -3.66 -2.45
N HIS A 200 -0.17 -4.51 -1.43
CA HIS A 200 -1.18 -5.58 -1.40
C HIS A 200 -2.30 -5.35 -0.37
N HIS A 201 -2.46 -4.11 0.13
CA HIS A 201 -3.44 -3.84 1.18
C HIS A 201 -4.83 -3.48 0.58
N HIS A 202 -5.54 -4.49 0.07
CA HIS A 202 -6.91 -4.39 -0.46
C HIS A 202 -7.69 -5.71 -0.29
N GLY A 203 -9.03 -5.64 -0.36
CA GLY A 203 -9.93 -6.77 -0.07
C GLY A 203 -10.28 -7.66 -1.27
N ASP A 204 -10.32 -7.11 -2.49
CA ASP A 204 -10.97 -7.80 -3.63
C ASP A 204 -10.02 -8.67 -4.47
N ALA A 205 -8.70 -8.41 -4.44
CA ALA A 205 -7.70 -9.26 -5.08
C ALA A 205 -6.39 -9.26 -4.28
N PRO A 206 -6.34 -9.92 -3.10
CA PRO A 206 -5.22 -9.82 -2.14
C PRO A 206 -3.86 -10.21 -2.73
N ASP A 207 -3.84 -11.07 -3.76
CA ASP A 207 -2.62 -11.58 -4.37
C ASP A 207 -2.04 -10.69 -5.47
N ALA A 208 -2.72 -9.60 -5.84
CA ALA A 208 -2.33 -8.73 -6.95
C ALA A 208 -1.84 -7.36 -6.46
N ALA A 209 -0.54 -7.09 -6.59
CA ALA A 209 0.04 -5.82 -6.18
C ALA A 209 -0.54 -4.59 -6.90
N GLY A 210 -0.68 -3.51 -6.16
CA GLY A 210 -1.07 -2.18 -6.64
C GLY A 210 -2.45 -1.79 -6.15
N TYR A 211 -2.80 -0.52 -6.35
CA TYR A 211 -4.10 0.01 -5.99
C TYR A 211 -4.88 0.45 -7.22
N THR A 212 -6.17 0.15 -7.25
CA THR A 212 -7.08 0.64 -8.29
C THR A 212 -7.57 2.06 -7.99
N ILE A 213 -8.12 2.75 -8.99
CA ILE A 213 -8.71 4.09 -8.79
C ILE A 213 -9.87 4.05 -7.76
N PRO A 214 -10.82 3.09 -7.83
CA PRO A 214 -11.86 2.96 -6.80
C PRO A 214 -11.31 2.71 -5.39
N GLU A 215 -10.31 1.84 -5.25
CA GLU A 215 -9.66 1.58 -3.96
C GLU A 215 -9.00 2.84 -3.39
N LEU A 216 -8.26 3.58 -4.22
CA LEU A 216 -7.63 4.84 -3.83
C LEU A 216 -8.66 5.91 -3.45
N ALA A 217 -9.77 6.01 -4.19
CA ALA A 217 -10.86 6.94 -3.88
C ALA A 217 -11.52 6.58 -2.53
N MET A 218 -11.71 5.29 -2.25
CA MET A 218 -12.18 4.81 -0.96
C MET A 218 -11.20 5.14 0.18
N LEU A 219 -9.90 4.87 0.00
CA LEU A 219 -8.86 5.18 0.98
C LEU A 219 -8.75 6.69 1.25
N ALA A 220 -8.94 7.54 0.23
CA ALA A 220 -8.95 9.00 0.35
C ALA A 220 -10.09 9.50 1.28
N ARG A 221 -11.18 8.73 1.42
CA ARG A 221 -12.31 9.04 2.30
C ARG A 221 -12.20 8.40 3.69
N SER A 222 -11.16 7.59 3.94
CA SER A 222 -10.98 6.90 5.22
C SER A 222 -10.81 7.85 6.40
N SER A 223 -11.24 7.43 7.58
CA SER A 223 -10.96 8.13 8.85
C SER A 223 -9.47 8.09 9.21
N VAL A 224 -8.71 7.12 8.69
CA VAL A 224 -7.28 6.93 8.97
C VAL A 224 -6.41 7.89 8.17
N PRO A 225 -5.65 8.81 8.81
CA PRO A 225 -4.87 9.81 8.09
C PRO A 225 -3.78 9.25 7.20
N ALA A 226 -3.11 8.17 7.62
CA ALA A 226 -2.05 7.54 6.84
C ALA A 226 -2.58 6.98 5.50
N GLN A 227 -3.74 6.33 5.53
CA GLN A 227 -4.41 5.81 4.33
C GLN A 227 -4.75 6.94 3.36
N ARG A 228 -5.31 8.05 3.86
CA ARG A 228 -5.58 9.23 3.04
C ARG A 228 -4.33 9.82 2.41
N CYS A 229 -3.23 9.94 3.17
CA CYS A 229 -1.96 10.44 2.65
C CYS A 229 -1.43 9.61 1.48
N VAL A 230 -1.47 8.27 1.62
CA VAL A 230 -1.04 7.35 0.55
C VAL A 230 -1.96 7.48 -0.67
N ALA A 231 -3.27 7.56 -0.44
CA ALA A 231 -4.25 7.73 -1.49
C ALA A 231 -4.03 9.01 -2.31
N PHE A 232 -3.91 10.17 -1.66
CA PHE A 232 -3.73 11.44 -2.36
C PHE A 232 -2.40 11.52 -3.13
N GLN A 233 -1.30 11.00 -2.57
CA GLN A 233 -0.02 10.93 -3.28
C GLN A 233 -0.13 10.09 -4.55
N THR A 234 -0.73 8.92 -4.45
CA THR A 234 -0.86 7.98 -5.57
C THR A 234 -1.82 8.53 -6.62
N LEU A 235 -2.98 9.04 -6.22
CA LEU A 235 -3.96 9.67 -7.12
C LEU A 235 -3.37 10.89 -7.84
N GLY A 236 -2.61 11.74 -7.14
CA GLY A 236 -1.94 12.88 -7.76
C GLY A 236 -1.00 12.46 -8.90
N ARG A 237 -0.20 11.41 -8.67
CA ARG A 237 0.71 10.83 -9.67
C ARG A 237 -0.05 10.21 -10.83
N VAL A 238 -1.09 9.43 -10.56
CA VAL A 238 -1.95 8.84 -11.61
C VAL A 238 -2.57 9.94 -12.46
N LEU A 239 -3.14 10.99 -11.85
CA LEU A 239 -3.77 12.12 -12.56
C LEU A 239 -2.76 12.89 -13.42
N TYR A 240 -1.54 13.08 -12.94
CA TYR A 240 -0.48 13.73 -13.71
C TYR A 240 -0.15 12.92 -14.98
N ARG A 241 0.17 11.64 -14.81
CA ARG A 241 0.57 10.73 -15.91
C ARG A 241 -0.57 10.51 -16.91
N LEU A 242 -1.79 10.36 -16.40
CA LEU A 242 -3.01 10.26 -17.21
C LEU A 242 -3.23 11.54 -18.03
N GLY A 243 -3.06 12.72 -17.43
CA GLY A 243 -3.16 13.99 -18.14
C GLY A 243 -2.07 14.18 -19.19
N LYS A 244 -0.83 13.73 -18.91
CA LYS A 244 0.28 13.75 -19.88
C LYS A 244 0.08 12.79 -21.05
N GLY A 245 -0.92 11.91 -20.99
CA GLY A 245 -1.22 10.94 -22.03
C GLY A 245 -0.31 9.71 -21.99
N GLU A 246 0.34 9.42 -20.85
CA GLU A 246 1.21 8.24 -20.72
C GLU A 246 0.45 6.91 -20.86
N PHE A 247 -0.85 6.93 -20.54
CA PHE A 247 -1.73 5.77 -20.71
C PHE A 247 -2.45 5.76 -22.07
N GLY A 248 -2.11 6.69 -22.97
CA GLY A 248 -2.80 6.93 -24.23
C GLY A 248 -3.43 8.32 -24.29
N ASP A 249 -3.63 8.81 -25.52
CA ASP A 249 -4.42 10.02 -25.77
C ASP A 249 -5.90 9.63 -25.83
N PRO A 250 -6.76 10.15 -24.93
CA PRO A 250 -8.18 9.83 -24.97
C PRO A 250 -8.86 10.32 -26.26
N GLY A 251 -8.28 11.29 -27.00
CA GLY A 251 -8.82 11.81 -28.25
C GLY A 251 -10.25 12.36 -28.16
N GLU A 252 -10.79 12.83 -29.29
CA GLU A 252 -12.24 13.03 -29.42
C GLU A 252 -12.92 11.70 -29.75
N GLU A 253 -14.08 11.42 -29.15
CA GLU A 253 -14.90 10.23 -29.49
C GLU A 253 -15.15 10.19 -31.00
N GLY A 254 -14.68 9.14 -31.68
CA GLY A 254 -14.89 8.95 -33.12
C GLY A 254 -13.72 9.33 -34.04
N GLN A 255 -12.61 9.86 -33.52
CA GLN A 255 -11.37 9.95 -34.32
C GLN A 255 -10.70 8.57 -34.39
N GLY A 256 -11.02 7.84 -35.46
CA GLY A 256 -10.56 6.48 -35.72
C GLY A 256 -9.03 6.36 -35.77
N THR A 257 -8.43 6.04 -34.63
CA THR A 257 -7.06 5.53 -34.54
C THR A 257 -7.10 4.01 -34.69
N ILE A 258 -6.09 3.40 -35.32
CA ILE A 258 -6.02 1.95 -35.56
C ILE A 258 -4.83 1.37 -34.80
N GLY A 259 -4.99 0.17 -34.22
CA GLY A 259 -3.93 -0.58 -33.54
C GLY A 259 -3.69 -0.15 -32.10
N ALA A 260 -2.47 -0.33 -31.60
CA ALA A 260 -2.11 -0.11 -30.18
C ALA A 260 -2.39 1.31 -29.65
N LYS A 261 -2.42 2.32 -30.54
CA LYS A 261 -2.79 3.70 -30.16
C LYS A 261 -4.27 3.81 -29.80
N HIS A 262 -5.14 3.04 -30.47
CA HIS A 262 -6.58 3.02 -30.17
C HIS A 262 -6.85 2.37 -28.81
N THR A 263 -6.21 1.24 -28.53
CA THR A 263 -6.37 0.51 -27.27
C THR A 263 -5.87 1.30 -26.07
N LEU A 264 -4.77 2.04 -26.22
CA LEU A 264 -4.30 2.98 -25.19
C LEU A 264 -5.25 4.18 -25.04
N GLY A 265 -5.81 4.71 -26.13
CA GLY A 265 -6.83 5.75 -26.05
C GLY A 265 -8.10 5.28 -25.32
N GLU A 266 -8.57 4.06 -25.58
CA GLU A 266 -9.68 3.42 -24.86
C GLU A 266 -9.39 3.27 -23.37
N LEU A 267 -8.17 2.82 -23.05
CA LEU A 267 -7.68 2.75 -21.67
C LEU A 267 -7.75 4.13 -21.00
N ALA A 268 -7.17 5.16 -21.61
CA ALA A 268 -7.17 6.51 -21.06
C ALA A 268 -8.60 7.04 -20.84
N ARG A 269 -9.51 6.83 -21.79
CA ARG A 269 -10.95 7.19 -21.64
C ARG A 269 -11.60 6.45 -20.48
N GLY A 270 -11.35 5.14 -20.36
CA GLY A 270 -11.85 4.31 -19.27
C GLY A 270 -11.33 4.76 -17.90
N LEU A 271 -10.04 5.10 -17.80
CA LEU A 271 -9.46 5.64 -16.57
C LEU A 271 -10.05 6.99 -16.19
N TRP A 272 -10.23 7.90 -17.16
CA TRP A 272 -10.91 9.17 -16.91
C TRP A 272 -12.37 8.99 -16.48
N PHE A 273 -13.07 8.00 -17.05
CA PHE A 273 -14.41 7.64 -16.62
C PHE A 273 -14.42 7.20 -15.15
N GLU A 274 -13.49 6.34 -14.72
CA GLU A 274 -13.39 5.93 -13.32
C GLU A 274 -13.01 7.10 -12.39
N VAL A 275 -12.11 8.00 -12.81
CA VAL A 275 -11.78 9.24 -12.08
C VAL A 275 -13.03 10.09 -11.84
N LYS A 276 -13.90 10.23 -12.85
CA LYS A 276 -15.16 11.00 -12.76
C LYS A 276 -16.19 10.27 -11.90
N LYS A 277 -16.39 8.98 -12.14
CA LYS A 277 -17.35 8.13 -11.42
C LYS A 277 -17.08 8.07 -9.92
N GLU A 278 -15.80 8.02 -9.53
CA GLU A 278 -15.40 7.95 -8.12
C GLU A 278 -15.23 9.34 -7.45
N SER A 279 -15.58 10.42 -8.16
CA SER A 279 -15.44 11.81 -7.67
C SER A 279 -14.03 12.15 -7.19
N VAL A 280 -12.98 11.57 -7.80
CA VAL A 280 -11.58 11.69 -7.34
C VAL A 280 -11.15 13.15 -7.21
N LEU A 281 -11.45 13.97 -8.22
CA LEU A 281 -11.08 15.39 -8.23
C LEU A 281 -11.82 16.17 -7.15
N GLU A 282 -13.09 15.86 -6.90
CA GLU A 282 -13.90 16.52 -5.87
C GLU A 282 -13.36 16.19 -4.47
N ILE A 283 -12.96 14.94 -4.25
CA ILE A 283 -12.37 14.49 -2.98
C ILE A 283 -11.04 15.20 -2.74
N CYS A 284 -10.17 15.28 -3.76
CA CYS A 284 -8.89 15.99 -3.66
C CYS A 284 -9.10 17.49 -3.40
N LEU A 285 -10.01 18.13 -4.13
CA LEU A 285 -10.35 19.55 -3.93
C LEU A 285 -10.92 19.80 -2.53
N ALA A 286 -11.89 19.00 -2.09
CA ALA A 286 -12.50 19.12 -0.77
C ALA A 286 -11.46 18.98 0.35
N GLU A 287 -10.58 17.97 0.31
CA GLU A 287 -9.53 17.82 1.34
C GLU A 287 -8.51 18.97 1.27
N SER A 288 -8.12 19.42 0.06
CA SER A 288 -7.19 20.55 -0.12
C SER A 288 -7.69 21.87 0.46
N GLU A 289 -9.02 22.08 0.46
CA GLU A 289 -9.68 23.23 1.08
C GLU A 289 -9.97 23.02 2.58
N GLY A 290 -9.67 21.83 3.10
CA GLY A 290 -9.95 21.44 4.48
C GLY A 290 -11.43 21.10 4.74
N ARG A 291 -12.17 20.73 3.70
CA ARG A 291 -13.57 20.29 3.73
C ARG A 291 -13.73 18.76 3.57
N GLY A 292 -12.65 18.00 3.47
CA GLY A 292 -12.73 16.56 3.25
C GLY A 292 -13.07 15.74 4.51
N ALA A 293 -12.91 14.41 4.45
CA ALA A 293 -13.51 13.43 5.36
C ALA A 293 -13.24 13.65 6.86
N ALA A 294 -12.14 14.32 7.21
CA ALA A 294 -11.77 14.64 8.59
C ALA A 294 -11.88 16.15 8.92
N GLY A 295 -12.62 16.91 8.12
CA GLY A 295 -12.76 18.37 8.27
C GLY A 295 -11.42 19.11 8.15
N GLY A 296 -10.48 18.59 7.35
CA GLY A 296 -9.17 19.21 7.13
C GLY A 296 -8.25 19.28 8.35
N ARG A 297 -8.52 18.49 9.39
CA ARG A 297 -7.74 18.48 10.64
C ARG A 297 -6.32 17.96 10.45
N HIS A 298 -6.10 17.09 9.46
CA HIS A 298 -4.82 16.45 9.22
C HIS A 298 -4.04 17.19 8.13
N MET A 299 -3.01 17.92 8.57
CA MET A 299 -2.19 18.74 7.68
C MET A 299 -1.49 17.95 6.57
N GLY A 300 -1.02 16.74 6.85
CA GLY A 300 -0.41 15.86 5.85
C GLY A 300 -1.36 15.54 4.70
N ALA A 301 -2.56 15.03 5.03
CA ALA A 301 -3.58 14.71 4.03
C ALA A 301 -3.98 15.95 3.21
N LYS A 302 -4.19 17.09 3.87
CA LYS A 302 -4.43 18.38 3.18
C LYS A 302 -3.30 18.73 2.20
N SER A 303 -2.05 18.61 2.62
CA SER A 303 -0.90 18.95 1.77
C SER A 303 -0.78 18.04 0.54
N TYR A 304 -0.98 16.73 0.71
CA TYR A 304 -0.95 15.78 -0.40
C TYR A 304 -2.15 15.96 -1.32
N ALA A 305 -3.32 16.32 -0.78
CA ALA A 305 -4.48 16.65 -1.60
C ALA A 305 -4.26 17.93 -2.43
N THR A 306 -3.65 18.97 -1.85
CA THR A 306 -3.23 20.17 -2.60
C THR A 306 -2.24 19.84 -3.70
N GLU A 307 -1.24 19.00 -3.41
CA GLU A 307 -0.29 18.51 -4.41
C GLU A 307 -0.98 17.69 -5.52
N ALA A 308 -1.92 16.83 -5.18
CA ALA A 308 -2.68 16.04 -6.17
C ALA A 308 -3.47 16.95 -7.13
N VAL A 309 -4.12 17.99 -6.61
CA VAL A 309 -4.81 19.00 -7.43
C VAL A 309 -3.82 19.75 -8.33
N TRP A 310 -2.64 20.10 -7.81
CA TRP A 310 -1.60 20.75 -8.59
C TRP A 310 -1.06 19.85 -9.70
N LEU A 311 -0.75 18.58 -9.39
CA LEU A 311 -0.30 17.57 -10.35
C LEU A 311 -1.32 17.34 -11.46
N TRP A 312 -2.61 17.26 -11.13
CA TRP A 312 -3.68 17.21 -12.12
C TRP A 312 -3.69 18.44 -13.06
N GLN A 313 -3.49 19.64 -12.53
CA GLN A 313 -3.40 20.85 -13.35
C GLN A 313 -2.18 20.83 -14.28
N GLN A 314 -1.02 20.38 -13.79
CA GLN A 314 0.22 20.24 -14.58
C GLN A 314 0.14 19.14 -15.64
N GLY A 315 -0.65 18.10 -15.38
CA GLY A 315 -1.01 17.07 -16.35
C GLY A 315 -1.91 17.58 -17.47
N GLY A 316 -2.44 18.81 -17.43
CA GLY A 316 -3.35 19.33 -18.45
C GLY A 316 -4.83 19.22 -18.09
N GLY A 317 -5.15 19.02 -16.81
CA GLY A 317 -6.51 18.82 -16.29
C GLY A 317 -7.56 19.88 -16.65
N ARG A 318 -7.16 21.09 -17.08
CA ARG A 318 -8.12 22.09 -17.60
C ARG A 318 -8.80 21.67 -18.90
N ARG A 319 -8.16 20.82 -19.71
CA ARG A 319 -8.76 20.27 -20.94
C ARG A 319 -9.94 19.34 -20.64
N TRP A 320 -9.90 18.67 -19.49
CA TRP A 320 -10.86 17.62 -19.13
C TRP A 320 -11.96 18.07 -18.16
N LYS A 321 -11.92 19.35 -17.73
CA LYS A 321 -12.99 19.98 -16.93
C LYS A 321 -14.05 20.67 -17.80
N ALA A 322 -13.83 20.71 -19.10
CA ALA A 322 -14.65 21.41 -20.08
C ALA A 322 -15.62 20.45 -20.79
N GLU A 323 -16.39 19.68 -20.00
CA GLU A 323 -17.62 18.98 -20.43
C GLU A 323 -18.63 18.92 -19.29
#